data_AF-A0A2N3FWK4-F1
#
_entry.id   AF-A0A2N3FWK4-F1
#
_cell.length_a   1.000
_cell.length_b   1.000
_cell.length_c   1.000
_cell.angle_alpha   90.00
_cell.angle_beta   90.00
_cell.angle_gamma   90.00
#
_symmetry.space_group_name_H-M   'P 1'
#
loop_
_entity.id
_entity.type
_entity.pdbx_description
1 polymer ?
#
loop_
_entity_poly.entity_id
_entity_poly.type
_entity_poly.pdbx_seq_one_letter_code
_entity_poly.pdbx_strand_id
1 'polypeptide(L)'
;MTRWRRAWAGSQLTGVLFSSMVWIVVIATPVPVAPALLVVGVVLVLGRGTRWGLWWRFGVRPATGFERDKVCAAMVPIASLRGRRQPAVWVGRRMGGRDVVMATAHDLVLSDRFVTWVATGKLSEDETCAVVSHALGRQVVDSSALVASLGAYCGPWLIVDQVLGGLAAAAGRVPLAPFAWKVRWVVFGVAVVDCYLNQRWAAMVLVAVFAVLSWSTGFFAARWSVALERLGDRRVIAEGFGPTLATMLRRGSCGIAQQERAELLNQGRS
;
A
#
# COMPACT_ATOMS: atom_id res chain seq x y z
N MET A 1 0.91 16.50 -11.86
CA MET A 1 0.55 15.05 -11.81
C MET A 1 1.74 14.06 -11.81
N THR A 2 2.99 14.47 -12.07
CA THR A 2 4.14 13.55 -12.29
C THR A 2 4.91 13.10 -11.04
N ARG A 3 4.68 13.71 -9.86
CA ARG A 3 5.47 13.44 -8.65
C ARG A 3 5.18 12.06 -8.03
N TRP A 4 3.92 11.63 -8.01
CA TRP A 4 3.56 10.32 -7.41
C TRP A 4 4.03 9.15 -8.27
N ARG A 5 3.96 9.26 -9.61
CA ARG A 5 4.45 8.24 -10.54
C ARG A 5 5.95 7.96 -10.37
N ARG A 6 6.75 9.01 -10.11
CA ARG A 6 8.19 8.86 -9.82
C ARG A 6 8.45 8.17 -8.48
N ALA A 7 7.71 8.53 -7.43
CA ALA A 7 7.81 7.85 -6.14
C ALA A 7 7.40 6.38 -6.23
N TRP A 8 6.32 6.10 -6.98
CA TRP A 8 5.88 4.75 -7.28
C TRP A 8 6.95 3.97 -8.06
N ALA A 9 7.44 4.49 -9.18
CA ALA A 9 8.45 3.80 -9.99
C ALA A 9 9.72 3.49 -9.19
N GLY A 10 10.19 4.42 -8.35
CA GLY A 10 11.33 4.19 -7.46
C GLY A 10 11.09 3.06 -6.46
N SER A 11 9.88 2.96 -5.89
CA SER A 11 9.51 1.89 -4.95
C SER A 11 9.52 0.49 -5.57
N GLN A 12 9.38 0.40 -6.89
CA GLN A 12 9.30 -0.88 -7.59
C GLN A 12 10.66 -1.37 -8.08
N LEU A 13 11.73 -0.57 -7.96
CA LEU A 13 13.04 -0.87 -8.54
C LEU A 13 13.61 -2.21 -8.04
N THR A 14 13.57 -2.44 -6.73
CA THR A 14 14.00 -3.72 -6.12
C THR A 14 13.13 -4.87 -6.58
N GLY A 15 11.80 -4.68 -6.57
CA GLY A 15 10.86 -5.72 -6.96
C GLY A 15 11.00 -6.13 -8.43
N VAL A 16 11.24 -5.15 -9.31
CA VAL A 16 11.47 -5.38 -10.75
C VAL A 16 12.79 -6.11 -10.96
N LEU A 17 13.89 -5.68 -10.33
CA LEU A 17 15.19 -6.34 -10.48
C LEU A 17 15.17 -7.78 -10.00
N PHE A 18 14.64 -8.01 -8.79
CA PHE A 18 14.52 -9.35 -8.23
C PHE A 18 13.60 -10.24 -9.08
N SER A 19 12.42 -9.74 -9.44
CA SER A 19 11.47 -10.53 -10.21
C SER A 19 11.97 -10.80 -11.62
N SER A 20 12.70 -9.87 -12.25
CA SER A 20 13.35 -10.12 -13.55
C SER A 20 14.36 -11.26 -13.46
N MET A 21 15.18 -11.29 -12.40
CA MET A 21 16.11 -12.41 -12.17
C MET A 21 15.37 -13.74 -12.01
N VAL A 22 14.29 -13.76 -11.22
CA VAL A 22 13.45 -14.96 -11.06
C VAL A 22 12.84 -15.39 -12.39
N TRP A 23 12.27 -14.46 -13.16
CA TRP A 23 11.67 -14.77 -14.46
C TRP A 23 12.68 -15.28 -15.47
N ILE A 24 13.92 -14.76 -15.49
CA ILE A 24 15.00 -15.29 -16.33
C ILE A 24 15.27 -16.76 -16.00
N VAL A 25 15.36 -17.11 -14.71
CA VAL A 25 15.56 -18.50 -14.27
C VAL A 25 14.36 -19.38 -14.63
N VAL A 26 13.14 -18.88 -14.42
CA VAL A 26 11.90 -19.62 -14.73
C VAL A 26 11.76 -19.86 -16.24
N ILE A 27 12.11 -18.89 -17.09
CA ILE A 27 12.09 -19.02 -18.55
C ILE A 27 13.17 -19.99 -19.03
N ALA A 28 14.33 -20.02 -18.39
CA ALA A 28 15.39 -20.98 -18.68
C ALA A 28 15.05 -22.43 -18.24
N THR A 29 13.96 -22.61 -17.49
CA THR A 29 13.52 -23.94 -17.04
C THR A 29 12.65 -24.60 -18.13
N PRO A 30 12.92 -25.85 -18.55
CA PRO A 30 12.22 -26.50 -19.67
C PRO A 30 10.75 -26.88 -19.39
N VAL A 31 10.24 -26.59 -18.19
CA VAL A 31 8.86 -26.88 -17.78
C VAL A 31 7.97 -25.68 -18.17
N PRO A 32 6.72 -25.88 -18.63
CA PRO A 32 5.81 -24.78 -19.02
C PRO A 32 5.27 -23.95 -17.83
N VAL A 33 6.10 -23.72 -16.80
CA VAL A 33 5.78 -22.92 -15.62
C VAL A 33 5.63 -21.45 -15.98
N ALA A 34 6.50 -20.92 -16.85
CA ALA A 34 6.49 -19.51 -17.26
C ALA A 34 5.14 -19.08 -17.87
N PRO A 35 4.60 -19.75 -18.92
CA PRO A 35 3.32 -19.37 -19.51
C PRO A 35 2.15 -19.58 -18.52
N ALA A 36 2.16 -20.65 -17.72
CA ALA A 36 1.13 -20.88 -16.72
C ALA A 36 1.06 -19.75 -15.68
N LEU A 37 2.21 -19.32 -15.14
CA LEU A 37 2.28 -18.20 -14.19
C LEU A 37 1.89 -16.86 -14.83
N LEU A 38 2.26 -16.63 -16.09
CA LEU A 38 1.84 -15.44 -16.83
C LEU A 38 0.31 -15.41 -17.01
N VAL A 39 -0.31 -16.53 -17.39
CA VAL A 39 -1.76 -16.65 -17.52
C VAL A 39 -2.45 -16.38 -16.17
N VAL A 40 -1.95 -16.97 -15.08
CA VAL A 40 -2.47 -16.70 -13.73
C VAL A 40 -2.34 -15.21 -13.38
N GLY A 41 -1.21 -14.58 -13.68
CA GLY A 41 -0.99 -13.15 -13.46
C GLY A 41 -1.99 -12.28 -14.25
N VAL A 42 -2.21 -12.59 -15.52
CA VAL A 42 -3.17 -11.89 -16.40
C VAL A 42 -4.60 -12.05 -15.87
N VAL A 43 -5.00 -13.27 -15.51
CA VAL A 43 -6.34 -13.55 -14.94
C VAL A 43 -6.54 -12.79 -13.63
N LEU A 44 -5.53 -12.72 -12.76
CA LEU A 44 -5.60 -11.97 -11.50
C LEU A 44 -5.75 -10.45 -11.73
N VAL A 45 -5.04 -9.90 -12.72
CA VAL A 45 -5.13 -8.47 -13.07
C VAL A 45 -6.49 -8.12 -13.66
N LEU A 46 -6.96 -8.90 -14.64
CA LEU A 46 -8.27 -8.71 -15.28
C LEU A 46 -9.42 -8.95 -14.30
N GLY A 47 -9.28 -9.97 -13.46
CA GLY A 47 -10.27 -10.34 -12.45
C GLY A 47 -10.33 -9.40 -11.25
N ARG A 48 -9.36 -8.48 -11.05
CA ARG A 48 -9.23 -7.70 -9.80
C ARG A 48 -10.45 -6.83 -9.47
N GLY A 49 -11.15 -6.35 -10.51
CA GLY A 49 -12.34 -5.50 -10.38
C GLY A 49 -13.65 -6.29 -10.30
N THR A 50 -13.60 -7.61 -10.46
CA THR A 50 -14.78 -8.47 -10.32
C THR A 50 -15.05 -8.78 -8.85
N ARG A 51 -16.27 -9.20 -8.53
CA ARG A 51 -16.65 -9.67 -7.20
C ARG A 51 -15.69 -10.73 -6.65
N TRP A 52 -15.26 -11.66 -7.51
CA TRP A 52 -14.27 -12.69 -7.17
C TRP A 52 -12.90 -12.09 -6.82
N GLY A 53 -12.41 -11.13 -7.60
CA GLY A 53 -11.16 -10.43 -7.32
C GLY A 53 -11.20 -9.61 -6.02
N LEU A 54 -12.32 -8.93 -5.75
CA LEU A 54 -12.53 -8.23 -4.48
C LEU A 54 -12.56 -9.21 -3.30
N TRP A 55 -13.24 -10.35 -3.45
CA TRP A 55 -13.29 -11.39 -2.42
C TRP A 55 -11.89 -11.97 -2.15
N TRP A 56 -11.13 -12.27 -3.19
CA TRP A 56 -9.77 -12.78 -3.07
C TRP A 56 -8.84 -11.79 -2.37
N ARG A 57 -8.94 -10.49 -2.68
CA ARG A 57 -8.03 -9.46 -2.14
C ARG A 57 -8.40 -9.02 -0.73
N PHE A 58 -9.67 -8.74 -0.49
CA PHE A 58 -10.11 -8.10 0.76
C PHE A 58 -11.01 -9.01 1.60
N GLY A 59 -11.40 -10.19 1.09
CA GLY A 59 -12.36 -11.06 1.77
C GLY A 59 -13.73 -10.41 1.88
N VAL A 60 -14.19 -9.74 0.81
CA VAL A 60 -15.42 -8.94 0.86
C VAL A 60 -16.68 -9.77 1.03
N ARG A 61 -17.61 -9.25 1.84
CA ARG A 61 -19.04 -9.58 1.79
C ARG A 61 -19.83 -8.34 1.33
N PRO A 62 -20.97 -8.49 0.64
CA PRO A 62 -21.86 -7.35 0.44
C PRO A 62 -22.33 -6.81 1.80
N ALA A 63 -22.42 -5.48 1.93
CA ALA A 63 -23.04 -4.87 3.10
C ALA A 63 -24.53 -5.22 3.14
N THR A 64 -25.07 -5.40 4.35
CA THR A 64 -26.53 -5.54 4.53
C THR A 64 -27.22 -4.23 4.14
N GLY A 65 -28.53 -4.26 3.84
CA GLY A 65 -29.28 -3.05 3.49
C GLY A 65 -29.14 -1.94 4.53
N PHE A 66 -29.25 -2.30 5.81
CA PHE A 66 -29.05 -1.38 6.93
C PHE A 66 -27.64 -0.76 6.98
N GLU A 67 -26.59 -1.60 6.89
CA GLU A 67 -25.20 -1.12 6.89
C GLU A 67 -24.95 -0.18 5.71
N ARG A 68 -25.44 -0.55 4.53
CA ARG A 68 -25.32 0.24 3.31
C ARG A 68 -26.01 1.59 3.45
N ASP A 69 -27.24 1.61 3.94
CA ASP A 69 -28.01 2.85 4.05
C ASP A 69 -27.37 3.82 5.05
N LYS A 70 -26.87 3.31 6.19
CA LYS A 70 -26.14 4.11 7.18
C LYS A 70 -24.84 4.69 6.62
N VAL A 71 -24.06 3.88 5.93
CA VAL A 71 -22.81 4.32 5.29
C VAL A 71 -23.10 5.32 4.17
N CYS A 72 -24.09 5.06 3.32
CA CYS A 72 -24.47 5.95 2.24
C CYS A 72 -24.98 7.29 2.78
N ALA A 73 -25.77 7.29 3.86
CA ALA A 73 -26.22 8.51 4.55
C ALA A 73 -25.03 9.33 5.06
N ALA A 74 -24.08 8.69 5.76
CA ALA A 74 -22.88 9.36 6.26
C ALA A 74 -21.97 9.91 5.15
N MET A 75 -22.06 9.40 3.91
CA MET A 75 -21.26 9.84 2.76
C MET A 75 -21.93 10.92 1.89
N VAL A 76 -23.20 11.27 2.16
CA VAL A 76 -23.95 12.30 1.39
C VAL A 76 -23.22 13.65 1.27
N PRO A 77 -22.48 14.12 2.30
CA PRO A 77 -21.73 15.37 2.21
C PRO A 77 -20.63 15.38 1.13
N ILE A 78 -20.13 14.21 0.70
CA ILE A 78 -19.08 14.12 -0.33
C ILE A 78 -19.66 14.46 -1.71
N ALA A 79 -19.29 15.64 -2.23
CA ALA A 79 -19.82 16.15 -3.49
C ALA A 79 -19.55 15.21 -4.67
N SER A 80 -18.39 14.55 -4.69
CA SER A 80 -17.99 13.69 -5.80
C SER A 80 -18.68 12.33 -5.89
N LEU A 81 -19.26 11.86 -4.77
CA LEU A 81 -20.00 10.60 -4.71
C LEU A 81 -21.52 10.79 -4.75
N ARG A 82 -21.98 12.03 -4.75
CA ARG A 82 -23.41 12.37 -4.79
C ARG A 82 -24.04 11.99 -6.14
N GLY A 83 -25.29 11.53 -6.10
CA GLY A 83 -26.09 11.20 -7.28
C GLY A 83 -25.73 9.85 -7.90
N ARG A 84 -25.52 9.81 -9.23
CA ARG A 84 -25.29 8.57 -9.99
C ARG A 84 -23.95 7.87 -9.72
N ARG A 85 -23.11 8.43 -8.84
CA ARG A 85 -21.77 7.92 -8.49
C ARG A 85 -21.71 7.24 -7.13
N GLN A 86 -22.85 6.87 -6.55
CA GLN A 86 -22.87 6.10 -5.31
C GLN A 86 -22.18 4.75 -5.52
N PRO A 87 -21.13 4.44 -4.74
CA PRO A 87 -20.44 3.17 -4.85
C PRO A 87 -21.24 2.03 -4.21
N ALA A 88 -21.07 0.83 -4.73
CA ALA A 88 -21.41 -0.40 -4.02
C ALA A 88 -20.54 -0.52 -2.77
N VAL A 89 -21.20 -0.74 -1.63
CA VAL A 89 -20.55 -0.87 -0.32
C VAL A 89 -20.29 -2.34 -0.02
N TRP A 90 -19.02 -2.64 0.23
CA TRP A 90 -18.51 -3.96 0.56
C TRP A 90 -17.85 -3.94 1.93
N VAL A 91 -18.01 -5.00 2.71
CA VAL A 91 -17.35 -5.15 4.01
C VAL A 91 -16.21 -6.16 3.87
N GLY A 92 -14.98 -5.69 4.04
CA GLY A 92 -13.74 -6.47 3.93
C GLY A 92 -13.20 -6.92 5.28
N ARG A 93 -12.58 -8.10 5.32
CA ARG A 93 -11.88 -8.65 6.50
C ARG A 93 -10.36 -8.50 6.40
N ARG A 94 -9.82 -8.50 5.18
CA ARG A 94 -8.37 -8.46 4.89
C ARG A 94 -7.97 -7.08 4.37
N MET A 95 -7.89 -6.11 5.27
CA MET A 95 -7.65 -4.71 4.90
C MET A 95 -6.24 -4.20 5.24
N GLY A 96 -5.36 -5.05 5.78
CA GLY A 96 -3.95 -4.71 6.02
C GLY A 96 -3.75 -3.46 6.89
N GLY A 97 -4.62 -3.25 7.88
CA GLY A 97 -4.60 -2.08 8.76
C GLY A 97 -5.24 -0.81 8.19
N ARG A 98 -5.83 -0.86 6.97
CA ARG A 98 -6.64 0.24 6.43
C ARG A 98 -8.11 0.04 6.81
N ASP A 99 -8.82 1.11 7.15
CA ASP A 99 -10.26 1.02 7.44
C ASP A 99 -11.13 1.20 6.20
N VAL A 100 -10.65 1.95 5.21
CA VAL A 100 -11.39 2.28 3.99
C VAL A 100 -10.48 2.16 2.77
N VAL A 101 -10.95 1.46 1.74
CA VAL A 101 -10.28 1.29 0.44
C VAL A 101 -11.28 1.46 -0.69
N MET A 102 -10.96 2.34 -1.64
CA MET A 102 -11.71 2.48 -2.88
C MET A 102 -11.07 1.59 -3.96
N ALA A 103 -11.59 0.38 -4.15
CA ALA A 103 -10.98 -0.62 -5.02
C ALA A 103 -11.16 -0.29 -6.52
N THR A 104 -12.29 0.33 -6.84
CA THR A 104 -12.73 0.78 -8.17
C THR A 104 -13.53 2.08 -8.00
N ALA A 105 -13.84 2.80 -9.08
CA ALA A 105 -14.69 4.00 -9.03
C ALA A 105 -16.10 3.77 -8.46
N HIS A 106 -16.55 2.52 -8.42
CA HIS A 106 -17.88 2.15 -7.94
C HIS A 106 -17.84 1.13 -6.79
N ASP A 107 -16.67 0.73 -6.29
CA ASP A 107 -16.57 -0.29 -5.25
C ASP A 107 -15.82 0.27 -4.04
N LEU A 108 -16.57 0.53 -2.97
CA LEU A 108 -16.05 0.98 -1.69
C LEU A 108 -15.96 -0.22 -0.74
N VAL A 109 -14.75 -0.54 -0.29
CA VAL A 109 -14.50 -1.59 0.69
C VAL A 109 -14.20 -0.97 2.04
N LEU A 110 -14.99 -1.33 3.06
CA LEU A 110 -14.88 -0.87 4.44
C LEU A 110 -14.49 -2.01 5.36
N SER A 111 -13.69 -1.74 6.39
CA SER A 111 -13.46 -2.72 7.45
C SER A 111 -14.74 -2.91 8.28
N ASP A 112 -14.94 -4.12 8.79
CA ASP A 112 -16.11 -4.44 9.64
C ASP A 112 -16.17 -3.54 10.90
N ARG A 113 -15.01 -3.19 11.45
CA ARG A 113 -14.87 -2.23 12.56
C ARG A 113 -15.32 -0.82 12.17
N PHE A 114 -14.96 -0.37 10.98
CA PHE A 114 -15.35 0.96 10.51
C PHE A 114 -16.87 1.03 10.26
N VAL A 115 -17.43 0.01 9.62
CA VAL A 115 -18.90 -0.06 9.40
C VAL A 115 -19.65 -0.04 10.73
N THR A 116 -19.18 -0.80 11.72
CA THR A 116 -19.79 -0.80 13.06
C THR A 116 -19.66 0.56 13.75
N TRP A 117 -18.54 1.28 13.62
CA TRP A 117 -18.41 2.65 14.15
C TRP A 117 -19.36 3.65 13.51
N VAL A 118 -19.53 3.59 12.19
CA VAL A 118 -20.48 4.46 11.47
C VAL A 118 -21.92 4.10 11.85
N ALA A 119 -22.26 2.81 11.86
CA ALA A 119 -23.61 2.35 12.19
C ALA A 119 -24.01 2.66 13.65
N THR A 120 -23.05 2.63 14.58
CA THR A 120 -23.27 2.96 16.00
C THR A 120 -23.14 4.45 16.31
N GLY A 121 -22.82 5.30 15.33
CA GLY A 121 -22.64 6.75 15.53
C GLY A 121 -21.40 7.11 16.36
N LYS A 122 -20.43 6.20 16.48
CA LYS A 122 -19.15 6.47 17.16
C LYS A 122 -18.24 7.40 16.36
N LEU A 123 -18.40 7.41 15.04
CA LEU A 123 -17.72 8.33 14.13
C LEU A 123 -18.73 9.38 13.66
N SER A 124 -18.33 10.65 13.62
CA SER A 124 -19.20 11.69 13.05
C SER A 124 -19.31 11.54 11.53
N GLU A 125 -20.35 12.13 10.94
CA GLU A 125 -20.52 12.14 9.48
C GLU A 125 -19.34 12.81 8.77
N ASP A 126 -18.83 13.93 9.33
CA ASP A 126 -17.68 14.64 8.79
C ASP A 126 -16.38 13.82 8.90
N GLU A 127 -16.18 13.10 10.01
CA GLU A 127 -15.03 12.22 10.20
C GLU A 127 -15.09 11.03 9.22
N THR A 128 -16.29 10.48 9.00
CA THR A 128 -16.52 9.43 8.00
C THR A 128 -16.19 9.96 6.60
N CYS A 129 -16.66 11.15 6.27
CA CYS A 129 -16.39 11.82 5.00
C CYS A 129 -14.91 12.12 4.79
N ALA A 130 -14.19 12.53 5.84
CA ALA A 130 -12.75 12.75 5.80
C ALA A 130 -11.98 11.46 5.46
N VAL A 131 -12.30 10.35 6.12
CA VAL A 131 -11.64 9.07 5.87
C VAL A 131 -11.97 8.52 4.48
N VAL A 132 -13.23 8.61 4.06
CA VAL A 132 -13.66 8.15 2.72
C VAL A 132 -13.07 9.02 1.62
N SER A 133 -13.05 10.35 1.76
CA SER A 133 -12.41 11.25 0.79
C SER A 133 -10.90 11.02 0.68
N HIS A 134 -10.23 10.71 1.80
CA HIS A 134 -8.83 10.31 1.80
C HIS A 134 -8.61 9.00 1.02
N ALA A 135 -9.51 8.02 1.16
CA ALA A 135 -9.48 6.79 0.39
C ALA A 135 -9.77 7.02 -1.11
N LEU A 136 -10.70 7.93 -1.46
CA LEU A 136 -10.97 8.35 -2.85
C LEU A 136 -9.73 8.95 -3.50
N GLY A 137 -8.93 9.73 -2.78
CA GLY A 137 -7.69 10.31 -3.30
C GLY A 137 -6.67 9.24 -3.72
N ARG A 138 -6.68 8.09 -3.05
CA ARG A 138 -5.83 6.93 -3.36
C ARG A 138 -6.39 6.04 -4.48
N GLN A 139 -7.65 6.22 -4.85
CA GLN A 139 -8.31 5.43 -5.90
C GLN A 139 -7.54 5.43 -7.22
N VAL A 140 -6.92 6.55 -7.61
CA VAL A 140 -6.14 6.63 -8.86
C VAL A 140 -5.00 5.61 -8.90
N VAL A 141 -4.44 5.28 -7.74
CA VAL A 141 -3.39 4.26 -7.61
C VAL A 141 -4.04 2.89 -7.46
N ASP A 142 -4.99 2.75 -6.54
CA ASP A 142 -5.63 1.48 -6.22
C ASP A 142 -6.35 0.89 -7.45
N SER A 143 -6.87 1.73 -8.35
CA SER A 143 -7.56 1.35 -9.57
C SER A 143 -6.69 1.18 -10.83
N SER A 144 -5.43 1.62 -10.78
CA SER A 144 -4.56 1.65 -11.96
C SER A 144 -4.16 0.24 -12.43
N ALA A 145 -4.47 -0.07 -13.69
CA ALA A 145 -4.08 -1.32 -14.33
C ALA A 145 -2.56 -1.48 -14.39
N LEU A 146 -1.80 -0.40 -14.61
CA LEU A 146 -0.33 -0.42 -14.61
C LEU A 146 0.25 -0.77 -13.25
N VAL A 147 -0.37 -0.25 -12.18
CA VAL A 147 0.06 -0.57 -10.81
C VAL A 147 -0.24 -2.04 -10.49
N ALA A 148 -1.40 -2.53 -10.93
CA ALA A 148 -1.78 -3.92 -10.77
C ALA A 148 -0.90 -4.88 -11.60
N SER A 149 -0.62 -4.56 -12.86
CA SER A 149 0.19 -5.40 -13.75
C SER A 149 1.63 -5.48 -13.27
N LEU A 150 2.23 -4.35 -12.84
CA LEU A 150 3.56 -4.36 -12.29
C LEU A 150 3.59 -5.07 -10.92
N GLY A 151 2.55 -4.93 -10.10
CA GLY A 151 2.39 -5.72 -8.88
C GLY A 151 2.34 -7.23 -9.15
N ALA A 152 1.65 -7.66 -10.21
CA ALA A 152 1.61 -9.06 -10.63
C ALA A 152 2.97 -9.54 -11.15
N TYR A 153 3.66 -8.72 -11.95
CA TYR A 153 5.03 -8.99 -12.40
C TYR A 153 6.00 -9.14 -11.22
N CYS A 154 5.89 -8.24 -10.24
CA CYS A 154 6.64 -8.24 -8.99
C CYS A 154 6.12 -9.28 -7.97
N GLY A 155 5.22 -10.19 -8.36
CA GLY A 155 4.67 -11.24 -7.50
C GLY A 155 5.71 -12.03 -6.71
N PRO A 156 6.81 -12.51 -7.33
CA PRO A 156 7.87 -13.21 -6.61
C PRO A 156 8.48 -12.38 -5.49
N TRP A 157 8.78 -11.10 -5.75
CA TRP A 157 9.29 -10.19 -4.73
C TRP A 157 8.28 -9.95 -3.61
N LEU A 158 6.99 -9.79 -3.92
CA LEU A 158 5.96 -9.60 -2.89
C LEU A 158 5.84 -10.80 -1.94
N ILE A 159 6.03 -12.02 -2.44
CA ILE A 159 6.04 -13.23 -1.60
C ILE A 159 7.24 -13.17 -0.65
N VAL A 160 8.43 -12.87 -1.16
CA VAL A 160 9.65 -12.74 -0.35
C VAL A 160 9.52 -11.62 0.68
N ASP A 161 8.99 -10.46 0.29
CA ASP A 161 8.78 -9.30 1.16
C ASP A 161 7.78 -9.62 2.28
N GLN A 162 6.71 -10.37 2.00
CA GLN A 162 5.78 -10.82 3.05
C GLN A 162 6.42 -11.81 4.02
N VAL A 163 7.22 -12.77 3.52
CA VAL A 163 7.94 -13.72 4.38
C VAL A 163 8.96 -13.00 5.24
N LEU A 164 9.77 -12.12 4.65
CA LEU A 164 10.75 -11.30 5.36
C LEU A 164 10.08 -10.36 6.36
N GLY A 165 8.94 -9.76 6.02
CA GLY A 165 8.15 -8.92 6.91
C GLY A 165 7.60 -9.70 8.11
N GLY A 166 7.13 -10.94 7.89
CA GLY A 166 6.70 -11.84 8.97
C GLY A 166 7.85 -12.21 9.91
N LEU A 167 9.02 -12.56 9.34
CA LEU A 167 10.23 -12.83 10.11
C LEU A 167 10.72 -11.60 10.88
N ALA A 168 10.69 -10.42 10.25
CA ALA A 168 11.06 -9.15 10.89
C ALA A 168 10.11 -8.77 12.02
N ALA A 169 8.80 -9.00 11.85
CA ALA A 169 7.81 -8.76 12.90
C ALA A 169 7.99 -9.73 14.08
N ALA A 170 8.36 -10.99 13.82
CA ALA A 170 8.72 -11.96 14.86
C ALA A 170 10.03 -11.56 15.56
N ALA A 171 11.05 -11.15 14.80
CA ALA A 171 12.33 -10.70 15.31
C ALA A 171 12.21 -9.40 16.12
N GLY A 172 11.34 -8.47 15.72
CA GLY A 172 11.10 -7.21 16.43
C GLY A 172 10.52 -7.38 17.84
N ARG A 173 10.05 -8.58 18.20
CA ARG A 173 9.69 -8.94 19.59
C ARG A 173 10.92 -9.21 20.45
N VAL A 174 12.09 -9.38 19.84
CA VAL A 174 13.37 -9.57 20.52
C VAL A 174 14.06 -8.20 20.63
N PRO A 175 14.47 -7.77 21.84
CA PRO A 175 15.04 -6.44 22.07
C PRO A 175 16.37 -6.19 21.32
N LEU A 176 17.02 -7.25 20.82
CA LEU A 176 18.27 -7.17 20.07
C LEU A 176 18.09 -7.03 18.55
N ALA A 177 16.88 -7.22 18.01
CA ALA A 177 16.61 -7.08 16.58
C ALA A 177 16.98 -5.71 15.97
N PRO A 178 16.72 -4.55 16.60
CA PRO A 178 17.17 -3.28 16.05
C PRO A 178 18.70 -3.17 16.00
N PHE A 179 19.41 -3.83 16.91
CA PHE A 179 20.87 -3.90 16.90
C PHE A 179 21.38 -4.83 15.80
N ALA A 180 20.81 -6.04 15.70
CA ALA A 180 21.13 -6.99 14.63
C ALA A 180 20.91 -6.41 13.23
N TRP A 181 19.85 -5.60 13.05
CA TRP A 181 19.58 -4.92 11.79
C TRP A 181 20.64 -3.87 11.43
N LYS A 182 21.22 -3.17 12.42
CA LYS A 182 22.34 -2.24 12.20
C LYS A 182 23.63 -2.99 11.85
N VAL A 183 23.85 -4.16 12.45
CA VAL A 183 25.02 -5.02 12.18
C VAL A 183 25.08 -5.51 10.74
N ARG A 184 23.95 -5.55 10.00
CA ARG A 184 23.95 -5.94 8.57
C ARG A 184 24.95 -5.12 7.73
N TRP A 185 25.16 -3.86 8.08
CA TRP A 185 26.11 -3.00 7.38
C TRP A 185 27.56 -3.42 7.61
N VAL A 186 27.86 -3.89 8.82
CA VAL A 186 29.18 -4.47 9.15
C VAL A 186 29.37 -5.77 8.34
N VAL A 187 28.36 -6.63 8.28
CA VAL A 187 28.41 -7.88 7.49
C VAL A 187 28.64 -7.59 6.00
N PHE A 188 27.92 -6.64 5.42
CA PHE A 188 28.15 -6.22 4.03
C PHE A 188 29.58 -5.67 3.84
N GLY A 189 30.08 -4.86 4.76
CA GLY A 189 31.45 -4.34 4.72
C GLY A 189 32.50 -5.46 4.77
N VAL A 190 32.36 -6.40 5.70
CA VAL A 190 33.25 -7.56 5.83
C VAL A 190 33.21 -8.43 4.57
N ALA A 191 32.02 -8.71 4.02
CA ALA A 191 31.89 -9.49 2.80
C ALA A 191 32.54 -8.81 1.58
N VAL A 192 32.48 -7.48 1.48
CA VAL A 192 33.17 -6.73 0.42
C VAL A 192 34.69 -6.83 0.59
N VAL A 193 35.21 -6.66 1.81
CA VAL A 193 36.65 -6.78 2.09
C VAL A 193 37.14 -8.21 1.83
N ASP A 194 36.38 -9.22 2.24
CA ASP A 194 36.69 -10.63 1.97
C ASP A 194 36.73 -10.92 0.46
N CYS A 195 35.74 -10.43 -0.31
CA CYS A 195 35.74 -10.60 -1.76
C CYS A 195 36.90 -9.87 -2.44
N TYR A 196 37.30 -8.70 -1.93
CA TYR A 196 38.45 -7.95 -2.42
C TYR A 196 39.76 -8.69 -2.18
N LEU A 197 39.99 -9.17 -0.95
CA LEU A 197 41.19 -9.92 -0.57
C LEU A 197 41.32 -11.23 -1.36
N ASN A 198 40.21 -11.91 -1.63
CA ASN A 198 40.17 -13.16 -2.40
C ASN A 198 40.08 -12.97 -3.93
N GLN A 199 40.22 -11.73 -4.44
CA GLN A 199 40.09 -11.38 -5.87
C GLN A 199 38.79 -11.85 -6.54
N ARG A 200 37.71 -12.00 -5.77
CA ARG A 200 36.39 -12.42 -6.26
C ARG A 200 35.57 -11.19 -6.69
N TRP A 201 36.03 -10.53 -7.75
CA TRP A 201 35.42 -9.29 -8.26
C TRP A 201 33.91 -9.41 -8.54
N ALA A 202 33.47 -10.52 -9.13
CA ALA A 202 32.05 -10.76 -9.40
C ALA A 202 31.21 -10.84 -8.12
N ALA A 203 31.71 -11.51 -7.08
CA ALA A 203 31.04 -11.62 -5.78
C ALA A 203 31.00 -10.26 -5.07
N MET A 204 32.09 -9.48 -5.14
CA MET A 204 32.15 -8.13 -4.57
C MET A 204 31.07 -7.21 -5.17
N VAL A 205 30.93 -7.21 -6.50
CA VAL A 205 29.91 -6.42 -7.21
C VAL A 205 28.51 -6.85 -6.78
N LEU A 206 28.26 -8.15 -6.70
CA LEU A 206 26.96 -8.69 -6.30
C LEU A 206 26.60 -8.30 -4.86
N VAL A 207 27.55 -8.40 -3.92
CA VAL A 207 27.36 -7.97 -2.52
C VAL A 207 27.08 -6.47 -2.43
N ALA A 208 27.81 -5.64 -3.17
CA ALA A 208 27.59 -4.19 -3.22
C ALA A 208 26.18 -3.85 -3.76
N VAL A 209 25.74 -4.53 -4.83
CA VAL A 209 24.40 -4.39 -5.39
C VAL A 209 23.32 -4.75 -4.35
N PHE A 210 23.47 -5.87 -3.64
CA PHE A 210 22.53 -6.25 -2.57
C PHE A 210 22.50 -5.25 -1.41
N ALA A 211 23.66 -4.71 -1.02
CA ALA A 211 23.73 -3.70 0.04
C ALA A 211 22.97 -2.42 -0.34
N VAL A 212 23.17 -1.93 -1.58
CA VAL A 212 22.46 -0.76 -2.14
C VAL A 212 20.96 -1.04 -2.28
N LEU A 213 20.57 -2.21 -2.79
CA LEU A 213 19.17 -2.61 -2.90
C LEU A 213 18.49 -2.66 -1.53
N SER A 214 19.15 -3.23 -0.52
CA SER A 214 18.59 -3.36 0.82
C SER A 214 18.33 -2.00 1.49
N TRP A 215 19.16 -0.99 1.23
CA TRP A 215 18.89 0.38 1.72
C TRP A 215 17.84 1.12 0.89
N SER A 216 18.00 1.09 -0.43
CA SER A 216 17.13 1.82 -1.35
C SER A 216 15.67 1.36 -1.26
N THR A 217 15.43 0.07 -1.00
CA THR A 217 14.08 -0.48 -0.81
C THR A 217 13.32 0.26 0.30
N GLY A 218 13.93 0.42 1.49
CA GLY A 218 13.29 1.11 2.61
C GLY A 218 13.05 2.59 2.33
N PHE A 219 14.04 3.25 1.73
CA PHE A 219 13.94 4.66 1.36
C PHE A 219 12.81 4.92 0.35
N PHE A 220 12.74 4.12 -0.70
CA PHE A 220 11.70 4.28 -1.73
C PHE A 220 10.31 3.87 -1.23
N ALA A 221 10.21 2.84 -0.38
CA ALA A 221 8.96 2.46 0.26
C ALA A 221 8.40 3.59 1.16
N ALA A 222 9.25 4.20 1.98
CA ALA A 222 8.86 5.35 2.80
C ALA A 222 8.47 6.57 1.96
N ARG A 223 9.20 6.84 0.87
CA ARG A 223 8.85 7.93 -0.05
C ARG A 223 7.52 7.67 -0.76
N TRP A 224 7.21 6.41 -1.05
CA TRP A 224 5.95 6.01 -1.65
C TRP A 224 4.77 6.12 -0.67
N SER A 225 4.94 5.72 0.59
CA SER A 225 3.89 5.89 1.61
C SER A 225 3.50 7.36 1.80
N VAL A 226 4.50 8.25 1.86
CA VAL A 226 4.27 9.71 1.91
C VAL A 226 3.55 10.22 0.66
N ALA A 227 3.90 9.70 -0.52
CA ALA A 227 3.21 10.08 -1.76
C ALA A 227 1.73 9.64 -1.76
N LEU A 228 1.42 8.46 -1.20
CA LEU A 228 0.05 7.96 -1.04
C LEU A 228 -0.76 8.76 -0.02
N GLU A 229 -0.14 9.22 1.07
CA GLU A 229 -0.77 10.13 2.03
C GLU A 229 -1.12 11.46 1.38
N ARG A 230 -0.19 12.09 0.66
CA ARG A 230 -0.44 13.38 -0.01
C ARG A 230 -1.54 13.30 -1.07
N LEU A 231 -1.71 12.16 -1.74
CA LEU A 231 -2.83 11.95 -2.67
C LEU A 231 -4.18 11.94 -1.95
N GLY A 232 -4.24 11.30 -0.78
CA GLY A 232 -5.42 11.31 0.09
C GLY A 232 -5.71 12.71 0.62
N ASP A 233 -4.70 13.38 1.19
CA ASP A 233 -4.82 14.74 1.76
C ASP A 233 -5.33 15.76 0.75
N ARG A 234 -4.83 15.72 -0.48
CA ARG A 234 -5.33 16.59 -1.56
C ARG A 234 -6.81 16.39 -1.85
N ARG A 235 -7.28 15.14 -1.78
CA ARG A 235 -8.69 14.85 -2.04
C ARG A 235 -9.56 15.30 -0.89
N VAL A 236 -9.11 15.11 0.34
CA VAL A 236 -9.79 15.58 1.55
C VAL A 236 -9.94 17.10 1.53
N ILE A 237 -8.87 17.83 1.19
CA ILE A 237 -8.90 19.29 1.04
C ILE A 237 -9.87 19.71 -0.08
N ALA A 238 -9.83 19.04 -1.23
CA ALA A 238 -10.70 19.35 -2.36
C ALA A 238 -12.20 19.12 -2.06
N GLU A 239 -12.52 18.20 -1.15
CA GLU A 239 -13.89 17.93 -0.70
C GLU A 239 -14.28 18.76 0.55
N GLY A 240 -13.37 19.58 1.10
CA GLY A 240 -13.65 20.48 2.23
C GLY A 240 -13.45 19.88 3.62
N PHE A 241 -13.00 18.62 3.74
CA PHE A 241 -12.86 17.90 5.02
C PHE A 241 -11.45 18.01 5.64
N GLY A 242 -10.61 18.94 5.14
CA GLY A 242 -9.23 19.15 5.61
C GLY A 242 -9.13 19.39 7.13
N PRO A 243 -9.89 20.35 7.70
CA PRO A 243 -9.89 20.62 9.13
C PRO A 243 -10.35 19.41 9.97
N THR A 244 -11.33 18.64 9.49
CA THR A 244 -11.82 17.44 10.18
C THR A 244 -10.75 16.35 10.23
N LEU A 245 -10.01 16.12 9.14
CA LEU A 245 -8.91 15.18 9.17
C LEU A 245 -7.78 15.66 10.10
N ALA A 246 -7.51 16.97 10.15
CA ALA A 246 -6.52 17.55 11.05
C ALA A 246 -6.87 17.32 12.52
N THR A 247 -8.14 17.48 12.91
CA THR A 247 -8.58 17.22 14.29
C THR A 247 -8.49 15.73 14.65
N MET A 248 -8.85 14.84 13.72
CA MET A 248 -8.68 13.39 13.90
C MET A 248 -7.20 13.03 14.10
N LEU A 249 -6.30 13.59 13.27
CA LEU A 249 -4.86 13.35 13.40
C LEU A 249 -4.33 13.83 14.74
N ARG A 250 -4.74 15.03 15.20
CA ARG A 250 -4.32 15.57 16.51
C ARG A 250 -4.77 14.69 17.68
N ARG A 251 -5.96 14.08 17.60
CA ARG A 251 -6.45 13.15 18.65
C ARG A 251 -5.65 11.85 18.72
N GLY A 252 -5.12 11.36 17.59
CA GLY A 252 -4.38 10.11 17.52
C GLY A 252 -2.85 10.25 17.45
N SER A 253 -2.31 11.47 17.32
CA SER A 253 -0.89 11.68 17.04
C SER A 253 0.00 11.63 18.27
N CYS A 254 1.17 11.01 18.13
CA CYS A 254 2.22 10.99 19.16
C CYS A 254 3.53 11.69 18.72
N GLY A 255 3.57 12.36 17.55
CA GLY A 255 4.82 12.92 17.03
C GLY A 255 4.68 14.21 16.20
N ILE A 256 5.77 14.99 16.14
CA ILE A 256 5.85 16.32 15.50
C ILE A 256 5.47 16.27 14.02
N ALA A 257 5.91 15.24 13.27
CA ALA A 257 5.60 15.13 11.85
C ALA A 257 4.08 14.97 11.57
N GLN A 258 3.34 14.32 12.47
CA GLN A 258 1.88 14.20 12.34
C GLN A 258 1.16 15.50 12.71
N GLN A 259 1.72 16.28 13.64
CA GLN A 259 1.22 17.61 13.98
C GLN A 259 1.44 18.61 12.85
N GLU A 260 2.62 18.60 12.22
CA GLU A 260 2.92 19.41 11.04
C GLU A 260 1.94 19.10 9.89
N ARG A 261 1.68 17.81 9.64
CA ARG A 261 0.67 17.38 8.65
C ARG A 261 -0.73 17.89 9.00
N ALA A 262 -1.15 17.82 10.26
CA ALA A 262 -2.44 18.35 10.70
C ALA A 262 -2.54 19.87 10.49
N GLU A 263 -1.45 20.60 10.72
CA GLU A 263 -1.40 22.05 10.50
C GLU A 263 -1.51 22.40 9.00
N LEU A 264 -0.81 21.67 8.13
CA LEU A 264 -0.93 21.84 6.68
C LEU A 264 -2.36 21.59 6.18
N LEU A 265 -3.02 20.53 6.68
CA LEU A 265 -4.41 20.21 6.35
C LEU A 265 -5.39 21.31 6.80
N ASN A 266 -5.16 21.90 7.97
CA ASN A 266 -5.98 23.01 8.48
C ASN A 266 -5.85 24.27 7.61
N GLN A 267 -4.66 24.51 7.05
CA GLN A 267 -4.38 25.61 6.12
C GLN A 267 -4.81 25.31 4.67
N GLY A 268 -5.37 24.13 4.39
CA GLY A 268 -5.74 23.71 3.04
C GLY A 268 -4.55 23.43 2.11
N ARG A 269 -3.39 23.08 2.67
CA ARG A 269 -2.13 22.83 1.93
C ARG A 269 -1.74 21.35 1.99
N SER A 270 -1.05 20.85 0.95
CA SER A 270 -0.63 19.44 0.80
C SER A 270 0.77 19.27 0.19
#